data_AF-A0A6G1KUM1-F1
#
_entry.id   AF-A0A6G1KUM1-F1
#
_cell.length_a   1.000
_cell.length_b   1.000
_cell.length_c   1.000
_cell.angle_alpha   90.00
_cell.angle_beta   90.00
_cell.angle_gamma   90.00
#
_symmetry.space_group_name_H-M   'P 1'
#
loop_
_entity.id
_entity.type
_entity.pdbx_description
1 polymer ?
#
loop_
_entity_poly.entity_id
_entity_poly.type
_entity_poly.pdbx_seq_one_letter_code
_entity_poly.pdbx_strand_id
1 'polypeptide(L)'
;MATSRFLGFGEVGFTFRVADGIALKRARIRGEETMKYENEIYDQLEALQDRSPFLLRSFLRFEDHNFMECMAGGTLEARIQRHQVRDPATGTVSVSSYEPTDLVHCWIAQVADAAAWKAS
;
A
#
# COMPACT_ATOMS: atom_id res chain seq x y z
N MET A 1 -23.87 -3.28 11.72
CA MET A 1 -23.47 -2.38 10.61
C MET A 1 -21.98 -2.58 10.38
N ALA A 2 -21.55 -2.88 9.15
CA ALA A 2 -20.13 -2.93 8.84
C ALA A 2 -19.59 -1.49 8.86
N THR A 3 -18.77 -1.16 9.84
CA THR A 3 -18.13 0.16 9.95
C THR A 3 -16.88 0.14 9.08
N SER A 4 -16.88 0.91 8.00
CA SER A 4 -15.67 1.16 7.23
C SER A 4 -14.75 2.14 7.99
N ARG A 5 -13.44 1.89 7.96
CA ARG A 5 -12.42 2.76 8.55
C ARG A 5 -11.57 3.36 7.45
N PHE A 6 -11.48 4.68 7.40
CA PHE A 6 -10.56 5.37 6.49
C PHE A 6 -9.10 5.04 6.83
N LEU A 7 -8.31 4.69 5.81
CA LEU A 7 -6.89 4.34 5.94
C LEU A 7 -5.97 5.43 5.39
N GLY A 8 -6.39 6.15 4.35
CA GLY A 8 -5.58 7.22 3.77
C GLY A 8 -6.01 7.64 2.38
N PHE A 9 -5.31 8.64 1.88
CA PHE A 9 -5.42 9.13 0.52
C PHE A 9 -4.32 8.49 -0.32
N GLY A 10 -4.68 7.96 -1.49
CA GLY A 10 -3.73 7.74 -2.58
C GLY A 10 -3.78 8.90 -3.56
N GLU A 11 -2.90 8.86 -4.56
CA GLU A 11 -2.94 9.75 -5.72
C GLU A 11 -4.30 9.69 -6.43
N VAL A 12 -4.80 8.46 -6.59
CA VAL A 12 -5.99 8.12 -7.42
C VAL A 12 -7.30 8.06 -6.61
N GLY A 13 -7.24 8.07 -5.28
CA GLY A 13 -8.39 7.61 -4.51
C GLY A 13 -8.32 7.74 -2.99
N PHE A 14 -9.38 7.27 -2.35
CA PHE A 14 -9.47 7.03 -0.92
C PHE A 14 -9.35 5.53 -0.66
N THR A 15 -8.63 5.16 0.40
CA THR A 15 -8.54 3.76 0.83
C THR A 15 -9.26 3.59 2.17
N PHE A 16 -10.10 2.57 2.26
CA PHE A 16 -10.86 2.21 3.45
C PHE A 16 -10.60 0.75 3.82
N ARG A 17 -10.50 0.42 5.10
CA ARG A 17 -10.70 -0.95 5.58
C ARG A 17 -12.19 -1.19 5.68
N VAL A 18 -12.69 -2.19 4.98
CA VAL A 18 -14.13 -2.51 4.93
C VAL A 18 -14.48 -3.82 5.63
N ALA A 19 -13.49 -4.70 5.81
CA ALA A 19 -13.58 -5.90 6.64
C ALA A 19 -12.18 -6.34 7.12
N ASP A 20 -12.09 -7.41 7.89
CA ASP A 20 -10.82 -7.99 8.30
C ASP A 20 -10.05 -8.51 7.08
N GLY A 21 -8.82 -8.04 6.92
CA GLY A 21 -7.97 -8.36 5.77
C GLY A 21 -8.39 -7.73 4.45
N ILE A 22 -9.45 -6.89 4.42
CA ILE A 22 -9.97 -6.31 3.16
C ILE A 22 -9.93 -4.78 3.19
N ALA A 23 -9.23 -4.23 2.20
CA ALA A 23 -9.21 -2.81 1.87
C ALA A 23 -10.00 -2.54 0.58
N LEU A 24 -10.65 -1.39 0.53
CA LEU A 24 -11.34 -0.85 -0.63
C LEU A 24 -10.65 0.46 -1.02
N LYS A 25 -10.09 0.51 -2.22
CA LYS A 25 -9.69 1.74 -2.87
C LYS A 25 -10.83 2.25 -3.74
N ARG A 26 -11.21 3.51 -3.57
CA ARG A 26 -12.30 4.17 -4.31
C ARG A 26 -11.77 5.42 -4.98
N ALA A 27 -12.10 5.62 -6.25
CA ALA A 27 -11.74 6.82 -6.99
C ALA A 27 -12.31 8.09 -6.30
N ARG A 28 -11.56 9.21 -6.40
CA ARG A 28 -12.05 10.50 -5.85
C ARG A 28 -13.13 11.07 -6.74
N ILE A 29 -12.91 11.01 -8.06
CA ILE A 29 -13.84 11.47 -9.08
C ILE A 29 -14.35 10.23 -9.82
N ARG A 30 -15.64 10.22 -10.15
CA ARG A 30 -16.23 9.12 -10.92
C ARG A 30 -15.69 9.13 -12.35
N GLY A 31 -15.29 7.97 -12.86
CA GLY A 31 -14.75 7.83 -14.22
C GLY A 31 -13.36 8.44 -14.38
N GLU A 32 -12.61 8.58 -13.29
CA GLU A 32 -11.23 9.09 -13.33
C GLU A 32 -10.31 8.08 -14.04
N GLU A 33 -9.62 8.54 -15.09
CA GLU A 33 -8.77 7.68 -15.93
C GLU A 33 -7.64 7.01 -15.12
N THR A 34 -7.21 7.65 -14.03
CA THR A 34 -6.17 7.14 -13.12
C THR A 34 -6.59 5.83 -12.45
N MET A 35 -7.86 5.66 -12.08
CA MET A 35 -8.37 4.41 -11.50
C MET A 35 -8.47 3.31 -12.55
N LYS A 36 -8.87 3.67 -13.77
CA LYS A 36 -8.89 2.75 -14.91
C LYS A 36 -7.48 2.25 -15.21
N TYR A 37 -6.50 3.15 -15.27
CA TYR A 37 -5.09 2.81 -15.48
C TYR A 37 -4.55 1.90 -14.38
N GLU A 38 -4.87 2.17 -13.12
CA GLU A 38 -4.47 1.29 -12.02
C GLU A 38 -5.10 -0.12 -12.13
N ASN A 39 -6.38 -0.21 -12.50
CA ASN A 39 -7.03 -1.50 -12.75
C ASN A 39 -6.39 -2.24 -13.94
N GLU A 40 -6.02 -1.54 -15.02
CA GLU A 40 -5.30 -2.12 -16.17
C GLU A 40 -3.93 -2.66 -15.78
N ILE A 41 -3.20 -1.97 -14.89
CA ILE A 41 -1.95 -2.48 -14.32
C ILE A 41 -2.20 -3.79 -13.55
N TYR A 42 -3.22 -3.84 -12.70
CA TYR A 42 -3.56 -5.08 -11.99
C TYR A 42 -3.93 -6.21 -12.95
N ASP A 43 -4.68 -5.92 -14.01
CA ASP A 43 -5.04 -6.92 -15.03
C ASP A 43 -3.78 -7.48 -15.72
N GLN A 44 -2.82 -6.61 -16.07
CA GLN A 44 -1.55 -7.04 -16.65
C GLN A 44 -0.74 -7.90 -15.68
N LEU A 45 -0.63 -7.47 -14.41
CA LEU A 45 0.17 -8.17 -13.40
C LEU A 45 -0.45 -9.51 -12.99
N GLU A 46 -1.78 -9.62 -12.97
CA GLU A 46 -2.50 -10.85 -12.64
C GLU A 46 -2.57 -11.86 -13.79
N ALA A 47 -2.41 -11.40 -15.03
CA ALA A 47 -2.33 -12.25 -16.22
C ALA A 47 -0.97 -12.95 -16.37
N LEU A 48 0.05 -12.54 -15.62
CA LEU A 48 1.37 -13.17 -15.63
C LEU A 48 1.26 -14.61 -15.09
N GLN A 49 1.95 -15.53 -15.77
CA GLN A 49 1.91 -16.96 -15.47
C GLN A 49 2.35 -17.23 -14.02
N ASP A 50 3.41 -16.55 -13.60
CA ASP A 50 3.84 -16.49 -12.21
C ASP A 50 3.34 -15.19 -11.59
N ARG A 51 2.53 -15.27 -10.54
CA ARG A 51 2.12 -14.08 -9.79
C ARG A 51 3.24 -13.64 -8.87
N SER A 52 3.56 -12.35 -8.88
CA SER A 52 4.52 -11.80 -7.92
C SER A 52 4.02 -12.03 -6.50
N PRO A 53 4.82 -12.65 -5.61
CA PRO A 53 4.44 -12.81 -4.21
C PRO A 53 4.49 -11.49 -3.43
N PHE A 54 4.98 -10.41 -4.07
CA PHE A 54 5.18 -9.10 -3.46
C PHE A 54 4.07 -8.10 -3.80
N LEU A 55 3.19 -8.44 -4.74
CA LEU A 55 2.06 -7.59 -5.12
C LEU A 55 0.86 -7.86 -4.23
N LEU A 56 0.24 -6.79 -3.73
CA LEU A 56 -1.04 -6.91 -3.06
C LEU A 56 -2.07 -7.45 -4.02
N ARG A 57 -2.80 -8.47 -3.59
CA ARG A 57 -3.82 -9.07 -4.43
C ARG A 57 -5.00 -8.11 -4.54
N SER A 58 -5.30 -7.69 -5.75
CA SER A 58 -6.63 -7.21 -6.11
C SER A 58 -7.51 -8.42 -6.42
N PHE A 59 -8.74 -8.45 -5.92
CA PHE A 59 -9.60 -9.63 -6.09
C PHE A 59 -11.02 -9.31 -6.56
N LEU A 60 -11.43 -8.04 -6.50
CA LEU A 60 -12.68 -7.57 -7.09
C LEU A 60 -12.52 -6.12 -7.53
N ARG A 61 -12.74 -5.86 -8.81
CA ARG A 61 -12.59 -4.54 -9.43
C ARG A 61 -13.89 -4.11 -10.11
N PHE A 62 -14.22 -2.84 -9.96
CA PHE A 62 -15.26 -2.11 -10.69
C PHE A 62 -14.64 -0.81 -11.21
N GLU A 63 -15.38 -0.10 -12.06
CA GLU A 63 -14.94 1.16 -12.68
C GLU A 63 -14.30 2.14 -11.69
N ASP A 64 -14.93 2.35 -10.52
CA ASP A 64 -14.46 3.31 -9.51
C ASP A 64 -13.97 2.65 -8.20
N HIS A 65 -13.88 1.32 -8.15
CA HIS A 65 -13.64 0.58 -6.90
C HIS A 65 -12.69 -0.60 -7.10
N ASN A 66 -11.72 -0.77 -6.20
CA ASN A 66 -10.81 -1.91 -6.19
C ASN A 66 -10.71 -2.48 -4.78
N PHE A 67 -11.13 -3.73 -4.61
CA PHE A 67 -11.00 -4.48 -3.38
C PHE A 67 -9.70 -5.28 -3.40
N MET A 68 -8.91 -5.09 -2.33
CA MET A 68 -7.56 -5.62 -2.20
C MET A 68 -7.27 -6.08 -0.78
N GLU A 69 -6.19 -6.86 -0.63
CA GLU A 69 -5.68 -7.26 0.67
C GLU A 69 -5.31 -6.04 1.54
N CYS A 70 -5.72 -6.07 2.82
CA CYS A 70 -5.42 -5.01 3.77
C CYS A 70 -4.20 -5.35 4.63
N MET A 71 -3.11 -4.61 4.45
CA MET A 71 -1.92 -4.72 5.29
C MET A 71 -2.16 -4.07 6.67
N ALA A 72 -2.35 -4.91 7.70
CA ALA A 72 -2.69 -4.45 9.05
C ALA A 72 -1.59 -3.61 9.73
N GLY A 73 -0.33 -3.75 9.29
CA GLY A 73 0.82 -3.01 9.83
C GLY A 73 0.89 -1.52 9.43
N GLY A 74 0.06 -1.09 8.48
CA GLY A 74 0.16 0.23 7.87
C GLY A 74 1.34 0.35 6.91
N THR A 75 1.72 1.59 6.56
CA THR A 75 2.84 1.85 5.64
C THR A 75 4.19 1.74 6.35
N LEU A 76 5.22 1.32 5.60
CA LEU A 76 6.60 1.32 6.08
C LEU A 76 7.06 2.73 6.48
N GLU A 77 6.63 3.76 5.73
CA GLU A 77 6.88 5.16 6.06
C GLU A 77 6.32 5.52 7.44
N ALA A 78 5.04 5.25 7.71
CA ALA A 78 4.42 5.57 8.99
C ALA A 78 5.11 4.82 10.14
N ARG A 79 5.58 3.60 9.89
CA ARG A 79 6.36 2.82 10.87
C ARG A 79 7.70 3.49 11.17
N ILE A 80 8.47 3.87 10.15
CA ILE A 80 9.75 4.58 10.31
C ILE A 80 9.55 5.93 11.02
N GLN A 81 8.49 6.67 10.67
CA GLN A 81 8.19 7.98 11.27
C GLN A 81 7.84 7.91 12.76
N ARG A 82 7.33 6.78 13.27
CA ARG A 82 7.07 6.61 14.73
C ARG A 82 8.34 6.66 15.57
N HIS A 83 9.49 6.41 14.95
CA HIS A 83 10.80 6.46 15.58
C HIS A 83 11.47 7.83 15.44
N GLN A 84 10.76 8.82 14.90
CA GLN A 84 11.25 10.18 14.67
C GLN A 84 10.56 11.18 15.58
N VAL A 85 11.31 12.15 16.08
CA VAL A 85 10.79 13.36 16.72
C VAL A 85 11.12 14.54 15.81
N ARG A 86 10.09 15.31 15.45
CA ARG A 86 10.23 16.48 14.60
C ARG A 86 10.11 17.73 15.44
N ASP A 87 11.12 18.57 15.40
CA ASP A 87 11.05 19.90 15.99
C ASP A 87 10.22 20.82 15.07
N PRO A 88 9.05 21.30 15.51
CA PRO A 88 8.19 22.15 14.69
C PRO A 88 8.78 23.54 14.42
N ALA A 89 9.73 24.02 15.23
CA ALA A 89 10.34 25.33 15.05
C ALA A 89 11.47 25.32 14.01
N THR A 90 12.23 24.22 13.95
CA THR A 90 13.41 24.11 13.06
C THR A 90 13.21 23.16 11.90
N GLY A 91 12.17 22.30 11.94
CA GLY A 91 11.98 21.20 11.00
C GLY A 91 12.99 20.06 11.20
N THR A 92 13.86 20.13 12.21
CA THR A 92 14.90 19.14 12.45
C THR A 92 14.27 17.82 12.90
N VAL A 93 14.78 16.71 12.36
CA VAL A 93 14.34 15.35 12.71
C VAL A 93 15.42 14.68 13.56
N SER A 94 15.04 14.22 14.74
CA SER A 94 15.86 13.37 15.60
C SER A 94 15.24 11.96 15.73
N VAL A 95 16.07 10.97 16.04
CA VAL A 95 15.64 9.57 16.18
C VAL A 95 15.40 9.28 17.67
N SER A 96 14.18 8.83 18.01
CA SER A 96 13.80 8.49 19.39
C SER A 96 14.09 7.03 19.75
N SER A 97 14.12 6.14 18.76
CA SER A 97 14.36 4.71 18.91
C SER A 97 14.70 4.09 17.56
N TYR A 98 15.16 2.84 17.53
CA TYR A 98 15.48 2.13 16.28
C TYR A 98 14.66 0.84 16.19
N GLU A 99 14.30 0.46 14.96
CA GLU A 99 13.83 -0.89 14.68
C GLU A 99 14.98 -1.89 14.80
N PRO A 100 14.71 -3.17 15.10
CA PRO A 100 15.73 -4.22 15.09
C PRO A 100 16.44 -4.30 13.73
N THR A 101 17.77 -4.37 13.73
CA THR A 101 18.58 -4.39 12.50
C THR A 101 18.17 -5.53 11.55
N ASP A 102 17.92 -6.73 12.09
CA ASP A 102 17.51 -7.89 11.28
C ASP A 102 16.18 -7.66 10.57
N LEU A 103 15.26 -6.93 11.22
CA LEU A 103 13.98 -6.58 10.62
C LEU A 103 14.15 -5.57 9.48
N VAL A 104 15.03 -4.58 9.65
CA VAL A 104 15.36 -3.61 8.60
C VAL A 104 16.00 -4.32 7.40
N HIS A 105 16.93 -5.23 7.63
CA HIS A 105 17.53 -6.05 6.56
C HIS A 105 16.48 -6.89 5.83
N CYS A 106 15.52 -7.47 6.55
CA CYS A 106 14.41 -8.22 5.96
C CYS A 106 13.57 -7.34 5.02
N TRP A 107 13.23 -6.11 5.42
CA TRP A 107 12.48 -5.18 4.56
C TRP A 107 13.27 -4.80 3.31
N ILE A 108 14.58 -4.51 3.45
CA ILE A 108 15.44 -4.17 2.32
C ILE A 108 15.48 -5.33 1.32
N ALA A 109 15.68 -6.56 1.81
CA ALA A 109 15.69 -7.75 0.97
C ALA A 109 14.35 -7.94 0.24
N GLN A 110 13.22 -7.85 0.94
CA GLN A 110 11.89 -8.01 0.33
C GLN A 110 11.60 -6.95 -0.74
N VAL A 111 11.98 -5.69 -0.52
CA VAL A 111 11.80 -4.62 -1.51
C VAL A 111 12.73 -4.83 -2.71
N ALA A 112 13.97 -5.25 -2.48
CA ALA A 112 14.91 -5.57 -3.54
C ALA A 112 14.43 -6.76 -4.39
N ASP A 113 13.95 -7.82 -3.75
CA ASP A 113 13.39 -9.00 -4.42
C ASP A 113 12.13 -8.63 -5.23
N ALA A 114 11.25 -7.79 -4.67
CA ALA A 114 10.08 -7.28 -5.38
C ALA A 114 10.46 -6.44 -6.61
N ALA A 115 11.48 -5.59 -6.51
CA ALA A 115 11.94 -4.76 -7.62
C ALA A 115 12.72 -5.56 -8.67
N ALA A 116 13.43 -6.61 -8.26
CA ALA A 116 14.15 -7.52 -9.14
C ALA A 116 13.23 -8.59 -9.75
N TRP A 117 11.98 -8.69 -9.26
CA TRP A 117 11.01 -9.65 -9.76
C TRP A 117 10.78 -9.43 -11.26
N LYS A 118 11.13 -10.45 -12.03
CA LYS A 118 10.84 -10.52 -13.46
C LYS A 118 9.78 -11.58 -13.64
N ALA A 119 8.71 -11.20 -14.31
CA ALA A 119 7.74 -12.17 -14.80
C ALA A 119 8.44 -13.03 -15.86
N SER A 120 8.60 -14.32 -15.57
CA SER A 120 9.07 -15.32 -16.52
C SER A 120 8.01 -15.64 -17.56
#